data_AF-A0A6G1ALY0-F1
#
_entry.id   AF-A0A6G1ALY0-F1
#
_cell.length_a   1.000
_cell.length_b   1.000
_cell.length_c   1.000
_cell.angle_alpha   90.00
_cell.angle_beta   90.00
_cell.angle_gamma   90.00
#
_symmetry.space_group_name_H-M   'P 1'
#
loop_
_entity.id
_entity.type
_entity.pdbx_description
1 polymer ?
#
loop_
_entity_poly.entity_id
_entity_poly.type
_entity_poly.pdbx_seq_one_letter_code
_entity_poly.pdbx_strand_id
1 'polypeptide(L)'
;RPQHLATFIMDKSEAIVSVEDAIRKLVQLSSKEKVWTQEMLLQVNDQSLRLLDVESQEELENFPLPTVRHSQTVLDQLRYPSVLLLVCQDSEQSKPDIHFFHCDE
;
A
#
# COMPACT_ATOMS: atom_id res chain seq x y z
N ARG A 1 10.64 -9.62 -2.70
CA ARG A 1 10.78 -8.14 -2.62
C ARG A 1 9.41 -7.56 -2.96
N PRO A 2 8.80 -6.69 -2.15
CA PRO A 2 7.40 -6.35 -2.39
C PRO A 2 7.19 -5.57 -3.69
N GLN A 3 6.11 -5.87 -4.38
CA GLN A 3 5.64 -5.09 -5.52
C GLN A 3 4.53 -4.15 -5.05
N HIS A 4 4.74 -2.84 -5.14
CA HIS A 4 3.65 -1.88 -4.96
C HIS A 4 2.60 -2.08 -6.05
N LEU A 5 1.34 -2.17 -5.63
CA LEU A 5 0.19 -2.40 -6.51
C LEU A 5 -0.60 -1.12 -6.76
N ALA A 6 -0.88 -0.38 -5.68
CA ALA A 6 -1.68 0.83 -5.71
C ALA A 6 -1.57 1.62 -4.40
N THR A 7 -1.80 2.92 -4.50
CA THR A 7 -2.10 3.79 -3.36
C THR A 7 -3.45 4.45 -3.61
N PHE A 8 -4.34 4.45 -2.61
CA PHE A 8 -5.62 5.15 -2.67
C PHE A 8 -5.79 6.08 -1.48
N ILE A 9 -6.26 7.30 -1.74
CA ILE A 9 -6.71 8.20 -0.67
C ILE A 9 -8.06 7.72 -0.15
N MET A 10 -8.23 7.64 1.17
CA MET A 10 -9.51 7.38 1.82
C MET A 10 -10.40 8.64 1.74
N ASP A 11 -11.07 8.78 0.59
CA ASP A 11 -11.94 9.90 0.28
C ASP A 11 -13.36 9.45 -0.08
N LYS A 12 -14.35 10.16 0.46
CA LYS A 12 -15.76 9.98 0.11
C LYS A 12 -16.02 10.27 -1.37
N SER A 13 -15.31 11.23 -1.98
CA SER A 13 -15.44 11.51 -3.42
C SER A 13 -14.94 10.37 -4.29
N GLU A 14 -13.98 9.58 -3.80
CA GLU A 14 -13.43 8.40 -4.46
C GLU A 14 -14.20 7.11 -4.12
N ALA A 15 -15.26 7.22 -3.30
CA ALA A 15 -16.02 6.12 -2.73
C ALA A 15 -15.15 5.12 -1.93
N ILE A 16 -14.10 5.60 -1.27
CA ILE A 16 -13.22 4.80 -0.41
C ILE A 16 -13.29 5.38 1.00
N VAL A 17 -14.18 4.81 1.83
CA VAL A 17 -14.33 5.23 3.23
C VAL A 17 -13.86 4.17 4.21
N SER A 18 -13.57 2.97 3.71
CA SER A 18 -13.12 1.82 4.47
C SER A 18 -12.01 1.06 3.74
N VAL A 19 -11.36 0.16 4.47
CA VAL A 19 -10.36 -0.76 3.92
C VAL A 19 -11.01 -1.72 2.91
N GLU A 20 -12.24 -2.17 3.19
CA GLU A 20 -13.02 -3.04 2.32
C GLU A 20 -13.32 -2.39 0.96
N ASP A 21 -13.64 -1.09 0.95
CA ASP A 21 -13.85 -0.35 -0.30
C ASP A 21 -12.58 -0.30 -1.16
N ALA A 22 -11.43 -0.06 -0.51
CA ALA A 22 -10.14 -0.02 -1.17
C ALA A 22 -9.76 -1.39 -1.77
N ILE A 23 -10.00 -2.48 -1.03
CA ILE A 23 -9.77 -3.84 -1.53
C ILE A 23 -10.67 -4.11 -2.75
N ARG A 24 -11.97 -3.77 -2.67
CA ARG A 24 -12.88 -3.91 -3.82
C ARG A 24 -12.40 -3.12 -5.04
N LYS A 25 -11.91 -1.89 -4.86
CA LYS A 25 -11.36 -1.07 -5.95
C LYS A 25 -10.12 -1.73 -6.55
N LEU A 26 -9.21 -2.26 -5.73
CA LEU A 26 -8.04 -2.98 -6.21
C LEU A 26 -8.42 -4.24 -7.01
N VAL A 27 -9.39 -5.04 -6.53
CA VAL A 27 -9.91 -6.22 -7.25
C VAL A 27 -10.46 -5.82 -8.62
N GLN A 28 -11.24 -4.74 -8.70
CA GLN A 28 -11.80 -4.24 -9.96
C GLN A 28 -10.75 -3.74 -10.95
N LEU A 29 -9.67 -3.10 -10.46
CA LEU A 29 -8.55 -2.69 -11.32
C LEU A 29 -7.76 -3.90 -11.79
N SER A 30 -7.52 -4.87 -10.90
CA SER A 30 -6.81 -6.10 -11.22
C SER A 30 -7.55 -6.92 -12.27
N SER A 31 -8.88 -7.03 -12.21
CA SER A 31 -9.69 -7.78 -13.19
C SER A 31 -9.72 -7.12 -14.57
N LYS A 32 -9.30 -5.87 -14.67
CA LYS A 32 -9.24 -5.07 -15.91
C LYS A 32 -7.80 -4.87 -16.40
N GLU A 33 -6.82 -5.53 -15.76
CA GLU A 33 -5.39 -5.37 -16.05
C GLU A 33 -4.92 -3.90 -15.94
N LYS A 34 -5.51 -3.15 -14.99
CA LYS A 34 -5.20 -1.73 -14.75
C LYS A 34 -4.33 -1.48 -13.52
N VAL A 35 -3.68 -2.51 -13.01
CA VAL A 35 -2.73 -2.42 -11.90
C VAL A 35 -1.33 -2.38 -12.48
N TRP A 36 -0.60 -1.30 -12.20
CA TRP A 36 0.79 -1.13 -12.59
C TRP A 36 1.66 -1.44 -11.38
N THR A 37 2.51 -2.45 -11.52
CA THR A 37 3.35 -2.92 -10.41
C THR A 37 4.72 -2.27 -10.46
N GLN A 38 5.24 -1.86 -9.31
CA GLN A 38 6.63 -1.42 -9.15
C GLN A 38 7.30 -2.25 -8.05
N GLU A 39 8.40 -2.93 -8.38
CA GLU A 39 9.20 -3.64 -7.37
C GLU A 39 9.92 -2.62 -6.47
N MET A 40 9.89 -2.85 -5.16
CA MET A 40 10.51 -1.97 -4.17
C MET A 40 11.18 -2.78 -3.07
N LEU A 41 12.09 -2.14 -2.34
CA LEU A 41 12.56 -2.65 -1.06
C LEU A 41 11.76 -2.03 0.08
N LEU A 42 11.04 -2.88 0.81
CA LEU A 42 10.37 -2.52 2.05
C LEU A 42 11.33 -2.77 3.21
N GLN A 43 11.80 -1.71 3.86
CA GLN A 43 12.62 -1.80 5.07
C GLN A 43 11.81 -1.33 6.27
N VAL A 44 11.97 -2.02 7.40
CA VAL A 44 11.36 -1.63 8.67
C VAL A 44 12.46 -1.57 9.73
N ASN A 45 12.51 -0.47 10.47
CA ASN A 45 13.34 -0.33 11.66
C ASN A 45 12.49 0.15 12.84
N ASP A 46 13.13 0.54 13.94
CA ASP A 46 12.48 1.02 15.17
C ASP A 46 11.83 2.40 15.05
N GLN A 47 12.07 3.13 13.95
CA GLN A 47 11.60 4.50 13.73
C GLN A 47 10.60 4.60 12.57
N SER A 48 10.81 3.86 11.48
CA SER A 48 10.01 3.98 10.27
C SER A 48 9.96 2.73 9.41
N LEU A 49 8.96 2.72 8.53
CA LEU A 49 8.87 1.86 7.35
C LEU A 49 9.29 2.69 6.13
N ARG A 50 10.22 2.19 5.35
CA ARG A 50 10.76 2.88 4.17
C ARG A 50 10.59 2.05 2.91
N LEU A 51 10.30 2.73 1.82
CA LEU A 51 10.34 2.19 0.46
C LEU A 51 11.58 2.72 -0.21
N LEU A 52 12.43 1.82 -0.69
CA LEU A 52 13.61 2.17 -1.47
C LEU A 52 13.50 1.62 -2.88
N ASP A 53 14.09 2.34 -3.83
CA ASP A 53 14.35 1.82 -5.16
C ASP A 53 15.27 0.60 -5.08
N VAL A 54 14.96 -0.40 -5.89
CA VAL A 54 15.64 -1.70 -5.84
C VAL A 54 17.09 -1.60 -6.33
N GLU A 55 17.35 -0.76 -7.32
CA GLU A 55 18.66 -0.63 -7.96
C GLU A 55 19.52 0.43 -7.28
N SER A 56 18.99 1.64 -7.11
CA SER A 56 19.75 2.78 -6.60
C SER A 56 19.82 2.85 -5.08
N GLN A 57 18.95 2.13 -4.37
CA GLN A 57 18.70 2.30 -2.92
C GLN A 57 18.22 3.71 -2.53
N GLU A 58 17.77 4.51 -3.49
CA GLU A 58 17.18 5.82 -3.23
C GLU A 58 15.88 5.66 -2.43
N GLU A 59 15.67 6.54 -1.45
CA GLU A 59 14.44 6.57 -0.67
C GLU A 59 13.30 7.11 -1.53
N LEU A 60 12.31 6.25 -1.80
CA LEU A 60 11.09 6.59 -2.53
C LEU A 60 10.04 7.15 -1.59
N GLU A 61 9.94 6.59 -0.39
CA GLU A 61 8.95 6.98 0.61
C GLU A 61 9.40 6.58 2.01
N ASN A 62 9.06 7.39 3.01
CA ASN A 62 9.37 7.14 4.42
C ASN A 62 8.14 7.38 5.28
N PHE A 63 7.65 6.32 5.91
CA PHE A 63 6.52 6.33 6.82
C PHE A 63 7.03 6.16 8.26
N PRO A 64 7.17 7.25 9.05
CA PRO A 64 7.42 7.12 10.48
C PRO A 64 6.38 6.21 11.11
N LEU A 65 6.78 5.28 11.99
CA LEU A 65 5.85 4.31 12.58
C LEU A 65 4.58 4.94 13.19
N PRO A 66 4.61 6.13 13.82
CA PRO A 66 3.40 6.79 14.31
C PRO A 66 2.37 7.17 13.24
N THR A 67 2.75 7.27 11.96
CA THR A 67 1.82 7.59 10.86
C THR A 67 1.10 6.34 10.34
N VAL A 68 1.61 5.14 10.63
CA VAL A 68 0.98 3.86 10.25
C VAL A 68 -0.17 3.58 11.21
N ARG A 69 -1.40 3.74 10.73
CA ARG A 69 -2.63 3.60 11.54
C ARG A 69 -3.17 2.19 11.56
N HIS A 70 -2.98 1.44 10.48
CA HIS A 70 -3.46 0.08 10.36
C HIS A 70 -2.57 -0.71 9.41
N SER A 71 -2.40 -1.99 9.71
CA SER A 71 -1.71 -2.93 8.84
C SER A 71 -2.47 -4.24 8.85
N GLN A 72 -2.64 -4.85 7.67
CA GLN A 72 -3.24 -6.17 7.55
C GLN A 72 -2.73 -6.91 6.32
N THR A 73 -2.84 -8.23 6.37
CA THR A 73 -2.66 -9.09 5.21
C THR A 73 -4.02 -9.38 4.58
N VAL A 74 -4.13 -9.22 3.26
CA VAL A 74 -5.29 -9.60 2.46
C VAL A 74 -4.94 -10.86 1.70
N LEU A 75 -5.62 -11.95 2.01
CA LEU A 75 -5.44 -13.28 1.41
C LEU A 75 -6.64 -13.63 0.53
N ASP A 76 -6.40 -14.40 -0.53
CA ASP A 76 -7.40 -15.07 -1.37
C ASP A 76 -8.47 -14.19 -2.05
N GLN A 77 -8.42 -12.86 -1.92
CA GLN A 77 -9.36 -11.93 -2.56
C GLN A 77 -8.87 -11.40 -3.90
N LEU A 78 -7.59 -11.61 -4.21
CA LEU A 78 -6.90 -11.06 -5.37
C LEU A 78 -6.21 -12.21 -6.12
N ARG A 79 -5.80 -11.94 -7.37
CA ARG A 79 -4.84 -12.83 -8.08
C ARG A 79 -3.46 -12.89 -7.41
N TYR A 80 -3.25 -12.06 -6.40
CA TYR A 80 -2.03 -11.96 -5.60
C TYR A 80 -2.22 -12.79 -4.33
N PRO A 81 -1.40 -13.83 -4.09
CA PRO A 81 -1.59 -14.76 -2.98
C PRO A 81 -1.38 -14.12 -1.60
N SER A 82 -0.55 -13.09 -1.49
CA SER A 82 -0.27 -12.39 -0.25
C SER A 82 -0.12 -10.89 -0.51
N VAL A 83 -1.08 -10.10 -0.02
CA VAL A 83 -1.04 -8.64 -0.14
C VAL A 83 -0.96 -8.00 1.23
N LEU A 84 0.10 -7.23 1.48
CA LEU A 84 0.20 -6.33 2.61
C LEU A 84 -0.57 -5.04 2.30
N LEU A 85 -1.44 -4.64 3.22
CA LEU A 85 -2.12 -3.36 3.21
C LEU A 85 -1.65 -2.51 4.38
N LEU A 86 -1.27 -1.27 4.10
CA LEU A 86 -0.94 -0.26 5.10
C LEU A 86 -1.87 0.93 4.97
N VAL A 87 -2.43 1.39 6.09
CA VAL A 87 -3.13 2.67 6.17
C VAL A 87 -2.18 3.65 6.85
N CYS A 88 -1.78 4.68 6.13
CA CYS A 88 -0.85 5.71 6.61
C CYS A 88 -1.55 7.07 6.62
N GLN A 89 -1.25 7.89 7.63
CA GLN A 89 -1.66 9.30 7.62
C GLN A 89 -0.66 10.15 8.40
N ASP A 90 0.05 11.02 7.70
CA ASP A 90 0.87 12.07 8.31
C ASP A 90 -0.03 13.13 8.98
N SER A 91 0.51 13.84 9.97
CA SER A 91 -0.12 15.03 10.57
C SER A 91 -0.46 16.12 9.55
N GLU A 92 0.33 16.24 8.47
CA GLU A 92 0.09 17.22 7.41
C GLU A 92 -1.00 16.77 6.42
N GLN A 93 -1.39 15.50 6.43
CA GLN A 93 -2.41 14.95 5.54
C GLN A 93 -3.81 15.08 6.13
N SER A 94 -4.73 15.63 5.34
CA SER A 94 -6.15 15.71 5.74
C SER A 94 -6.87 14.36 5.73
N LYS A 95 -6.39 13.39 4.92
CA LYS A 95 -7.00 12.08 4.72
C LYS A 95 -5.91 11.00 4.72
N PRO A 96 -6.21 9.78 5.19
CA PRO A 96 -5.30 8.65 5.11
C PRO A 96 -5.13 8.15 3.67
N ASP A 97 -3.96 7.58 3.41
CA ASP A 97 -3.67 6.76 2.23
C ASP A 97 -3.70 5.28 2.59
N ILE A 98 -4.14 4.45 1.64
CA ILE A 98 -4.08 2.99 1.70
C ILE A 98 -3.10 2.51 0.63
N HIS A 99 -2.01 1.89 1.06
CA HIS A 99 -0.98 1.32 0.21
C HIS A 99 -1.14 -0.20 0.14
N PHE A 100 -1.04 -0.76 -1.06
CA PHE A 100 -1.09 -2.19 -1.30
C PHE A 100 0.24 -2.69 -1.86
N PHE A 101 0.76 -3.76 -1.26
CA PHE A 101 2.00 -4.40 -1.71
C PHE A 101 1.75 -5.90 -1.86
N HIS A 102 2.03 -6.44 -3.05
CA HIS A 102 2.14 -7.88 -3.23
C HIS A 102 3.49 -8.35 -2.67
N CYS A 103 3.45 -9.30 -1.74
CA CYS A 103 4.63 -9.88 -1.11
C CYS A 103 4.74 -11.35 -1.52
N ASP A 104 5.47 -11.63 -2.60
CA ASP A 104 5.93 -12.97 -2.93
C ASP A 104 7.29 -13.27 -2.27
N GLU A 105 7.60 -14.57 -2.15
CA GLU A 105 8.88 -15.08 -1.64
C GLU A 105 10.05 -14.71 -2.57
#